data_AF-W8VQF0-F1
#
_entry.id   AF-W8VQF0-F1
#
_cell.length_a   1.000
_cell.length_b   1.000
_cell.length_c   1.000
_cell.angle_alpha   90.00
_cell.angle_beta   90.00
_cell.angle_gamma   90.00
#
_symmetry.space_group_name_H-M   'P 1'
#
loop_
_entity.id
_entity.type
_entity.pdbx_description
1 polymer ?
#
loop_
_entity_poly.entity_id
_entity_poly.type
_entity_poly.pdbx_seq_one_letter_code
_entity_poly.pdbx_strand_id
1 'polypeptide(L)'
;MKKIAIYGQYVHDDALSTVQSIVVAFVKESCQVLIESEFYEMLDGIELPESVAVFEKLDLHFDMLISIGGDGTILRAVAYIGRLDIPILGVNTGRLGFLATVQQDEIDKAVQHVINGRYTLTKRTLITATSNHPNNHLPPNNFALNEVTVSRMNTTSMIQIETHLNGELLTSYWADGLIISTPTGSTGYSLSCGGPVISPDTDAFVVTPIAPHNLNARPLVIPDHTTIKVKIIGREEEFLASLDNRIASYPNATEITLKKADFTIDLIELHDQSFIKTLRHKLLWGEDKRN
;
A
#
# COMPACT_ATOMS: atom_id res chain seq x y z
N MET A 1 16.70 -19.64 14.45
CA MET A 1 17.33 -18.34 14.15
C MET A 1 16.38 -17.64 13.20
N LYS A 2 15.90 -16.42 13.50
CA LYS A 2 14.98 -15.72 12.59
C LYS A 2 15.77 -15.14 11.42
N LYS A 3 15.24 -15.26 10.20
CA LYS A 3 15.80 -14.72 8.96
C LYS A 3 15.00 -13.48 8.54
N ILE A 4 15.66 -12.33 8.56
CA ILE A 4 15.06 -11.01 8.42
C ILE A 4 15.47 -10.43 7.07
N ALA A 5 14.51 -10.11 6.20
CA ALA A 5 14.76 -9.35 4.99
C ALA A 5 14.69 -7.85 5.30
N ILE A 6 15.66 -7.08 4.83
CA ILE A 6 15.61 -5.61 4.83
C ILE A 6 15.41 -5.14 3.40
N TYR A 7 14.42 -4.28 3.22
CA TYR A 7 14.03 -3.74 1.93
C TYR A 7 13.82 -2.24 2.02
N GLY A 8 14.29 -1.52 1.00
CA GLY A 8 14.13 -0.07 0.85
C GLY A 8 14.26 0.31 -0.62
N GLN A 9 13.86 1.54 -0.96
CA GLN A 9 13.82 2.01 -2.35
C GLN A 9 14.48 3.36 -2.56
N TYR A 10 14.76 4.08 -1.46
CA TYR A 10 15.40 5.38 -1.49
C TYR A 10 16.31 5.51 -0.28
N VAL A 11 17.48 6.10 -0.50
CA VAL A 11 18.39 6.49 0.58
C VAL A 11 18.35 8.00 0.68
N HIS A 12 17.73 8.50 1.74
CA HIS A 12 17.88 9.87 2.21
C HIS A 12 18.89 9.88 3.36
N ASP A 13 19.39 11.06 3.75
CA ASP A 13 20.46 11.17 4.76
C ASP A 13 20.14 10.41 6.07
N ASP A 14 18.88 10.42 6.51
CA ASP A 14 18.42 9.70 7.72
C ASP A 14 18.26 8.18 7.53
N ALA A 15 18.17 7.70 6.29
CA ALA A 15 17.93 6.29 5.99
C ALA A 15 19.14 5.42 6.34
N LEU A 16 20.37 5.90 6.13
CA LEU A 16 21.59 5.15 6.43
C LEU A 16 21.69 4.82 7.93
N SER A 17 21.52 5.83 8.79
CA SER A 17 21.57 5.64 10.24
C SER A 17 20.43 4.73 10.74
N THR A 18 19.26 4.82 10.13
CA THR A 18 18.12 3.93 10.40
C THR A 18 18.45 2.47 10.04
N VAL A 19 19.00 2.23 8.84
CA VAL A 19 19.41 0.88 8.40
C VAL A 19 20.45 0.30 9.35
N GLN A 20 21.47 1.09 9.70
CA GLN A 20 22.51 0.66 10.62
C GLN A 20 21.92 0.23 11.97
N SER A 21 21.02 1.05 12.52
CA SER A 21 20.37 0.79 13.80
C SER A 21 19.54 -0.50 13.78
N ILE A 22 18.75 -0.72 12.71
CA ILE A 22 17.95 -1.94 12.52
C ILE A 22 18.85 -3.17 12.44
N VAL A 23 19.88 -3.10 11.58
CA VAL A 23 20.80 -4.21 11.36
C VAL A 23 21.49 -4.60 12.67
N VAL A 24 22.07 -3.62 13.37
CA VAL A 24 22.77 -3.85 14.64
C VAL A 24 21.82 -4.44 15.69
N ALA A 25 20.60 -3.90 15.80
CA ALA A 25 19.62 -4.39 16.76
C ALA A 25 19.22 -5.86 16.50
N PHE A 26 18.96 -6.25 15.24
CA PHE A 26 18.63 -7.63 14.92
C PHE A 26 19.81 -8.59 15.03
N VAL A 27 21.02 -8.18 14.61
CA VAL A 27 22.24 -9.00 14.73
C VAL A 27 22.56 -9.27 16.21
N LYS A 28 22.39 -8.28 17.09
CA LYS A 28 22.58 -8.44 18.54
C LYS A 28 21.65 -9.51 19.13
N GLU A 29 20.46 -9.65 18.59
CA GLU A 29 19.47 -10.68 18.96
C GLU A 29 19.66 -12.00 18.19
N SER A 30 20.86 -12.23 17.64
CA SER A 30 21.23 -13.44 16.91
C SER A 30 20.31 -13.76 15.72
N CYS A 31 19.78 -12.74 15.02
CA CYS A 31 19.02 -12.93 13.80
C CYS A 31 19.92 -12.94 12.56
N GLN A 32 19.54 -13.71 11.54
CA GLN A 32 20.17 -13.67 10.22
C GLN A 32 19.56 -12.52 9.44
N VAL A 33 20.33 -11.46 9.21
CA VAL A 33 19.87 -10.27 8.48
C VAL A 33 20.38 -10.32 7.04
N LEU A 34 19.47 -10.16 6.09
CA LEU A 34 19.82 -10.02 4.68
C LEU A 34 19.19 -8.76 4.10
N ILE A 35 19.94 -8.03 3.29
CA ILE A 35 19.49 -6.80 2.62
C ILE A 35 19.22 -7.11 1.14
N GLU A 36 18.15 -6.56 0.59
CA GLU A 36 17.84 -6.71 -0.83
C GLU A 36 18.98 -6.09 -1.67
N SER A 37 19.37 -6.77 -2.75
CA SER A 37 20.51 -6.42 -3.61
C SER A 37 20.55 -4.98 -4.10
N GLU A 38 19.49 -4.49 -4.73
CA GLU A 38 19.45 -3.13 -5.26
C GLU A 38 19.50 -2.11 -4.12
N PHE A 39 18.80 -2.38 -3.01
CA PHE A 39 18.85 -1.51 -1.85
C PHE A 39 20.24 -1.49 -1.21
N TYR A 40 20.92 -2.64 -1.11
CA TYR A 40 22.27 -2.74 -0.58
C TYR A 40 23.28 -1.90 -1.36
N GLU A 41 23.19 -1.89 -2.70
CA GLU A 41 24.04 -1.06 -3.56
C GLU A 41 23.86 0.44 -3.33
N MET A 42 22.67 0.86 -2.86
CA MET A 42 22.40 2.27 -2.54
C MET A 42 22.97 2.69 -1.17
N LEU A 43 23.34 1.75 -0.30
CA LEU A 43 23.84 2.02 1.04
C LEU A 43 25.33 2.32 1.07
N ASP A 44 25.83 3.15 0.15
CA ASP A 44 27.25 3.51 0.13
C ASP A 44 27.65 4.27 1.41
N GLY A 45 28.84 3.97 1.94
CA GLY A 45 29.41 4.63 3.12
C GLY A 45 28.88 4.19 4.49
N ILE A 46 28.10 3.11 4.59
CA ILE A 46 27.66 2.53 5.88
C ILE A 46 28.58 1.39 6.33
N GLU A 47 28.86 1.32 7.64
CA GLU A 47 29.52 0.15 8.24
C GLU A 47 28.46 -0.84 8.76
N LEU A 48 28.41 -2.02 8.15
CA LEU A 48 27.53 -3.12 8.53
C LEU A 48 28.33 -4.29 9.13
N PRO A 49 27.74 -5.07 10.06
CA PRO A 49 28.36 -6.30 10.55
C PRO A 49 28.67 -7.30 9.43
N GLU A 50 29.80 -8.00 9.51
CA GLU A 50 30.21 -9.03 8.53
C GLU A 50 29.20 -10.16 8.34
N SER A 51 28.31 -10.37 9.31
CA SER A 51 27.25 -11.38 9.26
C SER A 51 26.08 -11.02 8.33
N VAL A 52 25.98 -9.77 7.88
CA VAL A 52 24.92 -9.32 6.97
C VAL A 52 25.19 -9.89 5.58
N ALA A 53 24.17 -10.53 5.00
CA ALA A 53 24.24 -11.01 3.62
C ALA A 53 23.31 -10.21 2.71
N VAL A 54 23.40 -10.47 1.41
CA VAL A 54 22.54 -9.88 0.39
C VAL A 54 21.64 -10.96 -0.20
N PHE A 55 20.43 -10.59 -0.62
CA PHE A 55 19.53 -11.48 -1.34
C PHE A 55 18.94 -10.78 -2.57
N GLU A 56 18.76 -11.52 -3.66
CA GLU A 56 18.12 -11.02 -4.89
C GLU A 56 16.61 -11.28 -4.91
N LYS A 57 16.19 -12.42 -4.31
CA LYS A 57 14.81 -12.87 -4.33
C LYS A 57 14.35 -13.31 -2.95
N LEU A 58 13.18 -12.84 -2.57
CA LEU A 58 12.48 -13.27 -1.37
C LEU A 58 11.84 -14.65 -1.56
N ASP A 59 11.86 -15.46 -0.51
CA ASP A 59 11.23 -16.78 -0.45
C ASP A 59 10.65 -17.08 0.94
N LEU A 60 9.98 -18.22 1.08
CA LEU A 60 9.32 -18.61 2.33
C LEU A 60 10.28 -18.96 3.49
N HIS A 61 11.61 -18.90 3.29
CA HIS A 61 12.57 -19.10 4.37
C HIS A 61 12.81 -17.82 5.18
N PHE A 62 12.28 -16.67 4.74
CA PHE A 62 12.30 -15.44 5.50
C PHE A 62 11.11 -15.37 6.47
N ASP A 63 11.40 -15.04 7.72
CA ASP A 63 10.37 -14.94 8.77
C ASP A 63 9.62 -13.59 8.72
N MET A 64 10.25 -12.54 8.17
CA MET A 64 9.65 -11.22 8.02
C MET A 64 10.46 -10.34 7.07
N LEU A 65 9.81 -9.28 6.58
CA LEU A 65 10.43 -8.20 5.82
C LEU A 65 10.30 -6.87 6.58
N ILE A 66 11.42 -6.18 6.72
CA ILE A 66 11.50 -4.83 7.28
C ILE A 66 11.57 -3.85 6.12
N SER A 67 10.51 -3.06 5.95
CA SER A 67 10.43 -2.01 4.93
C SER A 67 10.91 -0.70 5.53
N ILE A 68 12.03 -0.17 5.03
CA ILE A 68 12.63 1.10 5.48
C ILE A 68 12.22 2.23 4.54
N GLY A 69 11.39 3.14 5.04
CA GLY A 69 10.87 4.28 4.30
C GLY A 69 9.42 4.60 4.68
N GLY A 70 8.76 5.44 3.89
CA GLY A 70 7.35 5.76 4.11
C GLY A 70 6.37 4.70 3.59
N ASP A 71 5.08 5.04 3.62
CA ASP A 71 4.00 4.17 3.13
C ASP A 71 4.21 3.73 1.67
N GLY A 72 4.76 4.61 0.82
CA GLY A 72 5.09 4.28 -0.57
C GLY A 72 6.12 3.15 -0.72
N THR A 73 7.06 3.01 0.22
CA THR A 73 8.03 1.90 0.24
C THR A 73 7.32 0.60 0.61
N ILE A 74 6.36 0.64 1.55
CA ILE A 74 5.56 -0.53 1.93
C ILE A 74 4.70 -1.02 0.76
N LEU A 75 4.10 -0.12 -0.03
CA LEU A 75 3.35 -0.52 -1.23
C LEU A 75 4.25 -1.27 -2.25
N ARG A 76 5.51 -0.86 -2.36
CA ARG A 76 6.50 -1.60 -3.19
C ARG A 76 6.87 -2.94 -2.55
N ALA A 77 7.08 -2.98 -1.25
CA ALA A 77 7.37 -4.22 -0.52
C ALA A 77 6.23 -5.24 -0.64
N VAL A 78 4.97 -4.79 -0.60
CA VAL A 78 3.77 -5.60 -0.84
C VAL A 78 3.79 -6.20 -2.25
N ALA A 79 4.10 -5.40 -3.27
CA ALA A 79 4.21 -5.89 -4.64
C ALA A 79 5.38 -6.89 -4.81
N TYR A 80 6.48 -6.68 -4.07
CA TYR A 80 7.67 -7.54 -4.07
C TYR A 80 7.43 -8.88 -3.38
N ILE A 81 6.77 -8.88 -2.21
CA ILE A 81 6.35 -10.08 -1.47
C ILE A 81 5.32 -10.86 -2.26
N GLY A 82 4.36 -10.18 -2.88
CA GLY A 82 3.32 -10.83 -3.65
C GLY A 82 2.49 -11.75 -2.76
N ARG A 83 2.41 -13.02 -3.16
CA ARG A 83 1.63 -14.05 -2.45
C ARG A 83 2.44 -14.83 -1.41
N LEU A 84 3.66 -14.39 -1.12
CA LEU A 84 4.44 -14.95 -0.03
C LEU A 84 3.80 -14.51 1.30
N ASP A 85 3.60 -15.45 2.21
CA ASP A 85 2.99 -15.20 3.52
C ASP A 85 4.03 -14.65 4.51
N ILE A 86 4.75 -13.60 4.08
CA ILE A 86 5.85 -12.99 4.82
C ILE A 86 5.36 -11.67 5.39
N PRO A 87 5.31 -11.53 6.73
CA PRO A 87 4.78 -10.34 7.37
C PRO A 87 5.74 -9.14 7.22
N ILE A 88 5.17 -7.94 7.11
CA ILE A 88 5.93 -6.70 6.91
C ILE A 88 5.92 -5.85 8.17
N LEU A 89 7.10 -5.43 8.64
CA LEU A 89 7.22 -4.31 9.59
C LEU A 89 7.70 -3.05 8.86
N GLY A 90 6.94 -1.97 8.97
CA GLY A 90 7.27 -0.69 8.38
C GLY A 90 8.04 0.21 9.35
N VAL A 91 9.29 0.56 8.99
CA VAL A 91 10.09 1.57 9.70
C VAL A 91 10.16 2.84 8.88
N ASN A 92 9.62 3.92 9.43
CA ASN A 92 9.51 5.20 8.79
C ASN A 92 10.77 6.06 9.02
N THR A 93 11.39 6.52 7.94
CA THR A 93 12.55 7.43 7.91
C THR A 93 12.15 8.90 7.69
N GLY A 94 10.85 9.21 7.75
CA GLY A 94 10.31 10.56 7.54
C GLY A 94 9.13 10.86 8.48
N ARG A 95 8.00 11.31 7.94
CA ARG A 95 6.90 11.90 8.74
C ARG A 95 5.78 10.94 9.17
N LEU A 96 6.01 9.89 9.92
CA LEU A 96 5.03 8.84 10.29
C LEU A 96 4.20 8.29 9.08
N GLY A 97 3.76 7.05 9.09
CA GLY A 97 2.87 6.51 8.06
C GLY A 97 1.49 6.20 8.63
N PHE A 98 0.56 5.77 7.77
CA PHE A 98 -0.50 4.86 8.22
C PHE A 98 -0.02 3.40 8.24
N LEU A 99 0.96 3.06 7.39
CA LEU A 99 1.55 1.72 7.27
C LEU A 99 2.90 1.65 7.98
N ALA A 100 3.76 2.66 7.78
CA ALA A 100 5.08 2.73 8.41
C ALA A 100 4.99 3.41 9.78
N THR A 101 4.82 2.62 10.84
CA THR A 101 4.51 3.13 12.19
C THR A 101 5.70 3.23 13.13
N VAL A 102 6.79 2.49 12.89
CA VAL A 102 7.98 2.52 13.74
C VAL A 102 8.86 3.71 13.36
N GLN A 103 9.19 4.57 14.32
CA GLN A 103 10.15 5.66 14.12
C GLN A 103 11.58 5.23 14.45
N GLN A 104 12.56 6.00 13.99
CA GLN A 104 13.97 5.69 14.16
C GLN A 104 14.39 5.56 15.63
N ASP A 105 13.88 6.43 16.51
CA ASP A 105 14.14 6.41 17.95
C ASP A 105 13.47 5.24 18.69
N GLU A 106 12.56 4.53 18.02
CA GLU A 106 11.83 3.38 18.56
C GLU A 106 12.37 2.03 18.06
N ILE A 107 13.40 2.00 17.21
CA ILE A 107 13.92 0.78 16.57
C ILE A 107 14.28 -0.30 17.58
N ASP A 108 15.09 0.01 18.60
CA ASP A 108 15.52 -0.97 19.59
C ASP A 108 14.32 -1.62 20.29
N LYS A 109 13.34 -0.80 20.66
CA LYS A 109 12.09 -1.26 21.29
C LYS A 109 11.28 -2.12 20.33
N ALA A 110 11.15 -1.72 19.07
CA ALA A 110 10.45 -2.45 18.03
C ALA A 110 11.08 -3.83 17.80
N VAL A 111 12.41 -3.91 17.69
CA VAL A 111 13.14 -5.18 17.56
C VAL A 111 12.89 -6.06 18.79
N GLN A 112 13.00 -5.53 20.01
CA GLN A 112 12.68 -6.29 21.22
C GLN A 112 11.24 -6.81 21.23
N HIS A 113 10.27 -6.01 20.76
CA HIS A 113 8.90 -6.47 20.63
C HIS A 113 8.77 -7.63 19.63
N VAL A 114 9.41 -7.52 18.46
CA VAL A 114 9.42 -8.57 17.43
C VAL A 114 10.08 -9.87 17.92
N ILE A 115 11.23 -9.78 18.59
CA ILE A 115 11.96 -10.95 19.09
C ILE A 115 11.16 -11.67 20.17
N ASN A 116 10.56 -10.91 21.10
CA ASN A 116 9.74 -11.45 22.18
C ASN A 116 8.31 -11.84 21.77
N GLY A 117 7.96 -11.75 20.48
CA GLY A 117 6.60 -12.06 19.99
C GLY A 117 5.51 -11.10 20.48
N ARG A 118 5.90 -9.90 20.90
CA ARG A 118 4.99 -8.83 21.35
C ARG A 118 4.55 -7.97 20.17
N TYR A 119 3.87 -8.57 19.21
CA TYR A 119 3.21 -7.91 18.09
C TYR A 119 2.00 -8.73 17.67
N THR A 120 1.13 -8.12 16.86
CA THR A 120 0.03 -8.80 16.19
C THR A 120 0.21 -8.71 14.67
N LEU A 121 -0.38 -9.67 13.96
CA LEU A 121 -0.45 -9.65 12.51
C LEU A 121 -1.82 -9.08 12.11
N THR A 122 -1.80 -7.95 11.44
CA THR A 122 -3.01 -7.31 10.90
C THR A 122 -3.13 -7.68 9.42
N LYS A 123 -4.14 -8.48 9.10
CA LYS A 123 -4.39 -8.94 7.73
C LYS A 123 -4.98 -7.80 6.91
N ARG A 124 -4.36 -7.50 5.78
CA ARG A 124 -4.82 -6.44 4.90
C ARG A 124 -5.44 -7.02 3.64
N THR A 125 -6.69 -6.66 3.42
CA THR A 125 -7.41 -6.97 2.18
C THR A 125 -6.76 -6.25 1.00
N LEU A 126 -6.60 -6.98 -0.10
CA LEU A 126 -6.13 -6.45 -1.37
C LEU A 126 -7.28 -6.46 -2.39
N ILE A 127 -7.19 -5.57 -3.38
CA ILE A 127 -8.08 -5.57 -4.56
C ILE A 127 -7.28 -6.00 -5.79
N THR A 128 -7.84 -6.90 -6.59
CA THR A 128 -7.29 -7.35 -7.88
C THR A 128 -7.95 -6.62 -9.03
N ALA A 129 -7.22 -6.44 -10.12
CA ALA A 129 -7.73 -5.94 -11.38
C ALA A 129 -7.49 -6.93 -12.52
N THR A 130 -8.45 -7.03 -13.43
CA THR A 130 -8.34 -7.79 -14.69
C THR A 130 -8.96 -6.96 -15.79
N SER A 131 -8.49 -7.13 -17.02
CA SER A 131 -9.01 -6.41 -18.19
C SER A 131 -9.54 -7.41 -19.22
N ASN A 132 -10.56 -7.00 -19.98
CA ASN A 132 -11.02 -7.75 -21.15
C ASN A 132 -10.15 -7.53 -22.40
N HIS A 133 -9.10 -6.71 -22.31
CA HIS A 133 -8.19 -6.44 -23.42
C HIS A 133 -7.21 -7.62 -23.65
N PRO A 134 -7.01 -8.09 -24.89
CA PRO A 134 -6.24 -9.30 -25.18
C PRO A 134 -4.75 -9.21 -24.84
N ASN A 135 -4.16 -8.02 -24.90
CA ASN A 135 -2.71 -7.83 -24.69
C ASN A 135 -2.30 -7.60 -23.23
N ASN A 136 -3.22 -7.78 -22.26
CA ASN A 136 -3.02 -7.58 -20.81
C ASN A 136 -2.02 -6.47 -20.44
N HIS A 137 -2.46 -5.21 -20.45
CA HIS A 137 -1.59 -4.07 -20.09
C HIS A 137 -1.37 -3.92 -18.57
N LEU A 138 -1.85 -4.86 -17.74
CA LEU A 138 -1.72 -4.74 -16.29
C LEU A 138 -0.25 -4.90 -15.85
N PRO A 139 0.21 -4.10 -14.87
CA PRO A 139 1.52 -4.30 -14.26
C PRO A 139 1.61 -5.72 -13.67
N PRO A 140 2.79 -6.36 -13.63
CA PRO A 140 2.98 -7.62 -12.91
C PRO A 140 2.38 -7.53 -11.51
N ASN A 141 1.80 -8.64 -11.02
CA ASN A 141 1.10 -8.67 -9.73
C ASN A 141 -0.12 -7.74 -9.71
N ASN A 142 -1.17 -8.09 -10.47
CA ASN A 142 -2.41 -7.32 -10.70
C ASN A 142 -3.30 -7.12 -9.44
N PHE A 143 -2.72 -6.77 -8.30
CA PHE A 143 -3.42 -6.42 -7.07
C PHE A 143 -2.90 -5.10 -6.51
N ALA A 144 -3.68 -4.43 -5.67
CA ALA A 144 -3.33 -3.21 -4.96
C ALA A 144 -3.71 -3.34 -3.48
N LEU A 145 -2.89 -2.76 -2.61
CA LEU A 145 -3.17 -2.68 -1.17
C LEU A 145 -4.08 -1.50 -0.86
N ASN A 146 -3.84 -0.33 -1.44
CA ASN A 146 -4.62 0.86 -1.17
C ASN A 146 -5.78 1.00 -2.15
N GLU A 147 -5.49 1.15 -3.44
CA GLU A 147 -6.54 1.42 -4.43
C GLU A 147 -6.18 1.00 -5.85
N VAL A 148 -7.24 0.81 -6.62
CA VAL A 148 -7.19 0.89 -8.08
C VAL A 148 -7.83 2.20 -8.50
N THR A 149 -7.11 3.03 -9.26
CA THR A 149 -7.65 4.27 -9.81
C THR A 149 -7.71 4.18 -11.33
N VAL A 150 -8.81 4.63 -11.92
CA VAL A 150 -8.88 4.92 -13.36
C VAL A 150 -9.02 6.42 -13.56
N SER A 151 -8.25 6.99 -14.47
CA SER A 151 -8.24 8.45 -14.69
C SER A 151 -7.96 8.82 -16.14
N ARG A 152 -8.33 10.06 -16.51
CA ARG A 152 -8.05 10.62 -17.83
C ARG A 152 -6.54 10.70 -18.11
N MET A 153 -6.13 10.47 -19.36
CA MET A 153 -4.73 10.58 -19.80
C MET A 153 -4.51 11.88 -20.56
N ASN A 154 -3.53 12.71 -20.15
CA ASN A 154 -3.03 13.86 -20.93
C ASN A 154 -4.09 14.84 -21.49
N THR A 155 -5.23 15.01 -20.82
CA THR A 155 -6.32 15.86 -21.31
C THR A 155 -7.01 16.62 -20.19
N THR A 156 -7.66 17.74 -20.53
CA THR A 156 -8.54 18.50 -19.62
C THR A 156 -10.00 18.07 -19.70
N SER A 157 -10.32 17.19 -20.67
CA SER A 157 -11.67 16.65 -20.82
C SER A 157 -11.92 15.54 -19.80
N MET A 158 -13.10 15.54 -19.18
CA MET A 158 -13.53 14.43 -18.33
C MET A 158 -13.74 13.16 -19.15
N ILE A 159 -13.63 12.02 -18.47
CA ILE A 159 -13.98 10.70 -18.99
C ILE A 159 -15.34 10.27 -18.46
N GLN A 160 -16.07 9.49 -19.26
CA GLN A 160 -17.25 8.77 -18.82
C GLN A 160 -16.82 7.41 -18.28
N ILE A 161 -17.22 7.08 -17.05
CA ILE A 161 -16.87 5.84 -16.37
C ILE A 161 -18.18 5.12 -16.01
N GLU A 162 -18.60 4.21 -16.88
CA GLU A 162 -19.75 3.35 -16.62
C GLU A 162 -19.37 2.31 -15.56
N THR A 163 -20.07 2.31 -14.43
CA THR A 163 -19.73 1.49 -13.26
C THR A 163 -20.86 0.54 -12.94
N HIS A 164 -20.55 -0.75 -12.84
CA HIS A 164 -21.48 -1.80 -12.44
C HIS A 164 -21.01 -2.48 -11.16
N LEU A 165 -21.96 -2.82 -10.29
CA LEU A 165 -21.75 -3.57 -9.06
C LEU A 165 -22.50 -4.89 -9.16
N ASN A 166 -21.80 -6.03 -9.11
CA ASN A 166 -22.38 -7.37 -9.30
C ASN A 166 -23.22 -7.52 -10.58
N GLY A 167 -22.88 -6.77 -11.63
CA GLY A 167 -23.60 -6.78 -12.92
C GLY A 167 -24.78 -5.81 -13.01
N GLU A 168 -25.10 -5.08 -11.93
CA GLU A 168 -26.11 -4.01 -11.95
C GLU A 168 -25.44 -2.66 -12.22
N LEU A 169 -26.03 -1.87 -13.13
CA LEU A 169 -25.55 -0.53 -13.43
C LEU A 169 -25.79 0.37 -12.21
N LEU A 170 -24.71 0.90 -11.63
CA LEU A 170 -24.78 1.91 -10.58
C LEU A 170 -25.01 3.30 -11.20
N THR A 171 -24.08 3.73 -12.05
CA THR A 171 -24.12 5.02 -12.75
C THR A 171 -23.02 5.13 -13.81
N SER A 172 -23.09 6.18 -14.62
CA SER A 172 -21.96 6.65 -15.44
C SER A 172 -21.41 7.94 -14.84
N TYR A 173 -20.20 7.88 -14.26
CA TYR A 173 -19.52 9.06 -13.74
C TYR A 173 -18.93 9.88 -14.88
N TRP A 174 -19.16 11.18 -14.87
CA TRP A 174 -18.42 12.15 -15.67
C TRP A 174 -17.44 12.84 -14.73
N ALA A 175 -16.17 12.46 -14.80
CA ALA A 175 -15.18 12.78 -13.77
C ALA A 175 -13.76 12.81 -14.34
N ASP A 176 -12.81 13.29 -13.55
CA ASP A 176 -11.38 13.16 -13.87
C ASP A 176 -10.90 11.71 -13.67
N GLY A 177 -11.62 10.94 -12.85
CA GLY A 177 -11.36 9.53 -12.60
C GLY A 177 -12.28 8.92 -11.54
N LEU A 178 -12.01 7.67 -11.19
CA LEU A 178 -12.71 6.90 -10.18
C LEU A 178 -11.69 6.07 -9.40
N ILE A 179 -11.79 6.11 -8.07
CA ILE A 179 -10.93 5.37 -7.14
C ILE A 179 -11.76 4.25 -6.53
N ILE A 180 -11.27 3.01 -6.62
CA ILE A 180 -11.78 1.87 -5.87
C ILE A 180 -10.76 1.51 -4.82
N SER A 181 -11.05 1.83 -3.57
CA SER A 181 -10.09 1.73 -2.47
C SER A 181 -10.51 0.66 -1.45
N THR A 182 -9.50 -0.01 -0.90
CA THR A 182 -9.63 -0.91 0.25
C THR A 182 -9.75 -0.09 1.54
N PRO A 183 -10.03 -0.72 2.70
CA PRO A 183 -10.01 -0.03 3.98
C PRO A 183 -8.64 0.60 4.27
N THR A 184 -7.55 -0.06 3.89
CA THR A 184 -6.18 0.44 4.04
C THR A 184 -5.95 1.70 3.20
N GLY A 185 -6.42 1.72 1.95
CA GLY A 185 -6.30 2.88 1.07
C GLY A 185 -7.27 4.02 1.38
N SER A 186 -8.24 3.81 2.30
CA SER A 186 -9.23 4.82 2.66
C SER A 186 -8.59 6.08 3.24
N THR A 187 -7.39 5.98 3.81
CA THR A 187 -6.57 7.10 4.33
C THR A 187 -5.57 7.66 3.30
N GLY A 188 -5.54 7.10 2.09
CA GLY A 188 -4.67 7.49 0.98
C GLY A 188 -5.37 8.46 0.02
N TYR A 189 -5.36 8.12 -1.28
CA TYR A 189 -5.90 9.03 -2.30
C TYR A 189 -7.42 9.19 -2.18
N SER A 190 -8.13 8.14 -1.76
CA SER A 190 -9.58 8.18 -1.51
C SER A 190 -9.98 9.29 -0.53
N LEU A 191 -9.25 9.45 0.58
CA LEU A 191 -9.51 10.50 1.58
C LEU A 191 -9.40 11.90 0.96
N SER A 192 -8.39 12.10 0.11
CA SER A 192 -8.15 13.38 -0.57
C SER A 192 -9.27 13.73 -1.55
N CYS A 193 -9.97 12.73 -2.09
CA CYS A 193 -11.14 12.88 -2.95
C CYS A 193 -12.48 12.83 -2.19
N GLY A 194 -12.44 12.94 -0.85
CA GLY A 194 -13.62 13.03 0.01
C GLY A 194 -14.21 11.69 0.44
N GLY A 195 -13.53 10.57 0.19
CA GLY A 195 -13.89 9.25 0.71
C GLY A 195 -13.82 9.19 2.25
N PRO A 196 -14.65 8.37 2.91
CA PRO A 196 -14.58 8.16 4.35
C PRO A 196 -13.30 7.42 4.77
N VAL A 197 -12.85 7.69 5.99
CA VAL A 197 -11.86 6.85 6.68
C VAL A 197 -12.54 5.55 7.13
N ILE A 198 -11.94 4.41 6.80
CA ILE A 198 -12.46 3.07 7.13
C ILE A 198 -11.43 2.35 8.00
N SER A 199 -11.89 1.68 9.06
CA SER A 199 -11.00 0.86 9.89
C SER A 199 -10.44 -0.32 9.07
N PRO A 200 -9.15 -0.65 9.17
CA PRO A 200 -8.52 -1.71 8.38
C PRO A 200 -9.22 -3.07 8.39
N ASP A 201 -9.83 -3.46 9.52
CA ASP A 201 -10.47 -4.76 9.70
C ASP A 201 -11.90 -4.83 9.11
N THR A 202 -12.34 -3.79 8.38
CA THR A 202 -13.68 -3.74 7.79
C THR A 202 -13.70 -4.46 6.44
N ASP A 203 -14.61 -5.42 6.25
CA ASP A 203 -14.80 -6.10 4.95
C ASP A 203 -15.57 -5.20 3.94
N ALA A 204 -14.91 -4.13 3.46
CA ALA A 204 -15.52 -3.16 2.56
C ALA A 204 -14.56 -2.61 1.51
N PHE A 205 -15.12 -2.21 0.37
CA PHE A 205 -14.48 -1.30 -0.58
C PHE A 205 -15.20 0.05 -0.58
N VAL A 206 -14.49 1.08 -1.01
CA VAL A 206 -15.06 2.40 -1.25
C VAL A 206 -14.86 2.84 -2.70
N VAL A 207 -15.95 3.25 -3.33
CA VAL A 207 -15.99 3.85 -4.67
C VAL A 207 -15.99 5.36 -4.52
N THR A 208 -14.89 6.04 -4.84
CA THR A 208 -14.71 7.48 -4.66
C THR A 208 -14.45 8.16 -6.02
N PRO A 209 -15.38 8.98 -6.55
CA PRO A 209 -15.15 9.71 -7.80
C PRO A 209 -14.17 10.87 -7.62
N ILE A 210 -13.33 11.13 -8.62
CA ILE A 210 -12.37 12.23 -8.62
C ILE A 210 -12.99 13.43 -9.36
N ALA A 211 -13.27 14.51 -8.63
CA ALA A 211 -13.86 15.75 -9.16
C ALA A 211 -15.06 15.50 -10.12
N PRO A 212 -16.11 14.78 -9.68
CA PRO A 212 -17.25 14.48 -10.55
C PRO A 212 -18.03 15.74 -10.93
N HIS A 213 -18.45 15.84 -12.19
CA HIS A 213 -19.33 16.92 -12.66
C HIS A 213 -20.71 16.90 -12.00
N ASN A 214 -21.20 15.72 -11.63
CA ASN A 214 -22.47 15.57 -10.93
C ASN A 214 -22.29 15.84 -9.43
N LEU A 215 -22.87 16.94 -8.94
CA LEU A 215 -22.81 17.38 -7.54
C LEU A 215 -23.45 16.40 -6.55
N ASN A 216 -24.25 15.44 -7.02
CA ASN A 216 -24.88 14.41 -6.17
C ASN A 216 -24.03 13.13 -6.07
N ALA A 217 -22.95 13.02 -6.84
CA ALA A 217 -22.04 11.88 -6.71
C ALA A 217 -21.36 11.95 -5.32
N ARG A 218 -21.50 10.87 -4.55
CA ARG A 218 -20.88 10.71 -3.23
C ARG A 218 -20.05 9.42 -3.23
N PRO A 219 -19.01 9.34 -2.39
CA PRO A 219 -18.34 8.08 -2.13
C PRO A 219 -19.35 7.03 -1.64
N LEU A 220 -19.22 5.80 -2.15
CA LEU A 220 -20.09 4.69 -1.80
C LEU A 220 -19.26 3.57 -1.19
N VAL A 221 -19.59 3.20 0.05
CA VAL A 221 -19.01 2.02 0.72
C VAL A 221 -19.85 0.80 0.38
N ILE A 222 -19.20 -0.26 -0.08
CA ILE A 222 -19.83 -1.52 -0.50
C ILE A 222 -19.10 -2.72 0.12
N PRO A 223 -19.76 -3.88 0.25
CA PRO A 223 -19.09 -5.09 0.70
C PRO A 223 -17.92 -5.46 -0.22
N ASP A 224 -16.80 -5.91 0.35
CA ASP A 224 -15.60 -6.23 -0.43
C ASP A 224 -15.71 -7.48 -1.33
N HIS A 225 -16.73 -8.32 -1.14
CA HIS A 225 -17.06 -9.41 -2.05
C HIS A 225 -17.77 -8.93 -3.34
N THR A 226 -18.06 -7.63 -3.45
CA THR A 226 -18.69 -7.06 -4.65
C THR A 226 -17.72 -7.09 -5.83
N THR A 227 -18.17 -7.66 -6.95
CA THR A 227 -17.46 -7.53 -8.23
C THR A 227 -17.79 -6.18 -8.84
N ILE A 228 -16.77 -5.36 -9.09
CA ILE A 228 -16.91 -4.03 -9.65
C ILE A 228 -16.42 -4.07 -11.09
N LYS A 229 -17.21 -3.56 -12.03
CA LYS A 229 -16.79 -3.40 -13.42
C LYS A 229 -16.83 -1.93 -13.79
N VAL A 230 -15.74 -1.44 -14.38
CA VAL A 230 -15.66 -0.08 -14.90
C VAL A 230 -15.32 -0.13 -16.38
N LYS A 231 -16.11 0.57 -17.19
CA LYS A 231 -15.85 0.78 -18.61
C LYS A 231 -15.63 2.26 -18.85
N ILE A 232 -14.47 2.60 -19.39
CA ILE A 232 -14.05 3.99 -19.56
C ILE A 232 -14.25 4.39 -21.02
N ILE A 233 -14.96 5.50 -21.23
CA ILE A 233 -15.15 6.12 -22.54
C ILE A 233 -14.64 7.56 -22.45
N GLY A 234 -13.58 7.86 -23.21
CA GLY A 234 -12.94 9.18 -23.25
C GLY A 234 -12.84 9.76 -24.67
N ARG A 235 -12.26 10.96 -24.77
CA ARG A 235 -11.86 11.54 -26.07
C ARG A 235 -10.51 11.02 -26.55
N GLU A 236 -9.62 10.74 -25.62
CA GLU A 236 -8.28 10.23 -25.89
C GLU A 236 -8.32 8.74 -26.24
N GLU A 237 -7.29 8.27 -26.93
CA GLU A 237 -7.18 6.85 -27.31
C GLU A 237 -6.96 5.93 -26.12
N GLU A 238 -6.42 6.46 -25.01
CA GLU A 238 -6.11 5.71 -23.81
C GLU A 238 -6.59 6.41 -22.53
N PHE A 239 -6.73 5.63 -21.47
CA PHE A 239 -6.89 6.12 -20.09
C PHE A 239 -5.82 5.48 -19.19
N LEU A 240 -5.57 6.09 -18.05
CA LEU A 240 -4.63 5.57 -17.07
C LEU A 240 -5.36 4.69 -16.06
N ALA A 241 -4.81 3.52 -15.75
CA ALA A 241 -5.16 2.78 -14.55
C ALA A 241 -3.93 2.66 -13.65
N SER A 242 -4.10 2.93 -12.36
CA SER A 242 -3.06 2.72 -11.35
C SER A 242 -3.49 1.65 -10.36
N LEU A 243 -2.55 0.78 -9.99
CA LEU A 243 -2.65 -0.17 -8.89
C LEU A 243 -1.61 0.28 -7.86
N ASP A 244 -2.06 0.95 -6.80
CA ASP A 244 -1.20 1.73 -5.91
C ASP A 244 -0.30 2.69 -6.72
N ASN A 245 1.02 2.52 -6.64
CA ASN A 245 2.02 3.34 -7.30
C ASN A 245 2.44 2.83 -8.70
N ARG A 246 1.82 1.75 -9.19
CA ARG A 246 2.12 1.17 -10.52
C ARG A 246 1.06 1.61 -11.51
N ILE A 247 1.48 2.20 -12.62
CA ILE A 247 0.59 2.79 -13.63
C ILE A 247 0.69 2.00 -14.93
N ALA A 248 -0.44 1.83 -15.60
CA ALA A 248 -0.54 1.31 -16.95
C ALA A 248 -1.55 2.15 -17.77
N SER A 249 -1.37 2.21 -19.08
CA SER A 249 -2.36 2.78 -19.99
C SER A 249 -3.19 1.70 -20.67
N TYR A 250 -4.47 1.99 -20.87
CA TYR A 250 -5.44 1.10 -21.51
C TYR A 250 -6.10 1.80 -22.68
N PRO A 251 -6.34 1.07 -23.78
CA PRO A 251 -7.19 1.58 -24.85
C PRO A 251 -8.56 1.96 -24.32
N ASN A 252 -9.10 3.02 -24.90
CA ASN A 252 -10.45 3.49 -24.65
C ASN A 252 -11.48 2.37 -24.89
N ALA A 253 -12.60 2.41 -24.19
CA ALA A 253 -13.66 1.40 -24.14
C ALA A 253 -13.26 0.04 -23.54
N THR A 254 -12.05 -0.10 -23.00
CA THR A 254 -11.64 -1.28 -22.22
C THR A 254 -12.45 -1.37 -20.92
N GLU A 255 -12.89 -2.60 -20.58
CA GLU A 255 -13.52 -2.91 -19.30
C GLU A 255 -12.45 -3.42 -18.32
N ILE A 256 -12.42 -2.85 -17.12
CA ILE A 256 -11.63 -3.34 -16.00
C ILE A 256 -12.60 -3.97 -14.98
N THR A 257 -12.33 -5.22 -14.62
CA THR A 257 -13.03 -5.94 -13.55
C THR A 257 -12.16 -5.96 -12.30
N LEU A 258 -12.73 -5.51 -11.18
CA LEU A 258 -12.08 -5.42 -9.88
C LEU A 258 -12.77 -6.33 -8.87
N LYS A 259 -11.98 -7.05 -8.07
CA LYS A 259 -12.47 -8.02 -7.06
C LYS A 259 -11.52 -8.08 -5.87
N LYS A 260 -12.02 -8.46 -4.69
CA LYS A 260 -11.17 -8.88 -3.57
C LYS A 260 -10.20 -9.98 -4.00
N ALA A 261 -8.93 -9.81 -3.61
CA ALA A 261 -7.93 -10.84 -3.80
C ALA A 261 -8.26 -12.07 -2.94
N ASP A 262 -7.85 -13.24 -3.40
CA ASP A 262 -7.97 -14.51 -2.67
C ASP A 262 -6.87 -14.70 -1.59
N PHE A 263 -6.08 -13.67 -1.33
CA PHE A 263 -5.02 -13.64 -0.34
C PHE A 263 -4.94 -12.26 0.34
N THR A 264 -4.25 -12.22 1.47
CA THR A 264 -4.02 -10.99 2.25
C THR A 264 -2.52 -10.75 2.41
N ILE A 265 -2.16 -9.54 2.82
CA ILE A 265 -0.81 -9.24 3.32
C ILE A 265 -0.87 -9.04 4.83
N ASP A 266 0.08 -9.61 5.54
CA ASP A 266 0.20 -9.43 6.98
C ASP A 266 1.12 -8.24 7.28
N LEU A 267 0.59 -7.24 7.97
CA LEU A 267 1.38 -6.14 8.54
C LEU A 267 1.56 -6.35 10.03
N ILE A 268 2.79 -6.17 10.50
CA ILE A 268 3.16 -6.27 11.91
C ILE A 268 2.74 -4.99 12.62
N GLU A 269 1.84 -5.14 13.58
CA GLU A 269 1.44 -4.07 14.49
C GLU A 269 2.00 -4.36 15.89
N LEU A 270 2.88 -3.47 16.37
CA LEU A 270 3.43 -3.57 17.72
C LEU A 270 2.35 -3.24 18.76
N HIS A 271 2.35 -3.90 19.93
CA HIS A 271 1.26 -3.77 20.93
C HIS A 271 1.00 -2.36 21.46
N ASP A 272 1.99 -1.47 21.37
CA ASP A 272 1.89 -0.09 21.78
C ASP A 272 1.41 0.84 20.66
N GLN A 273 1.29 0.32 19.44
CA GLN A 273 0.72 1.01 18.28
C GLN A 273 -0.73 0.55 18.05
N SER A 274 -1.50 1.36 17.33
CA SER A 274 -2.83 0.98 16.84
C SER A 274 -3.26 1.94 15.74
N PHE A 275 -4.13 1.50 14.84
CA PHE A 275 -4.77 2.35 13.85
C PHE A 275 -5.33 3.66 14.45
N ILE A 276 -6.01 3.60 15.60
CA ILE A 276 -6.62 4.77 16.25
C ILE A 276 -5.56 5.77 16.73
N LYS A 277 -4.44 5.30 17.30
CA LYS A 277 -3.33 6.19 17.71
C LYS A 277 -2.73 6.89 16.50
N THR A 278 -2.46 6.14 15.43
CA THR A 278 -1.94 6.67 14.17
C THR A 278 -2.89 7.70 13.57
N LEU A 279 -4.19 7.40 13.51
CA LEU A 279 -5.23 8.30 13.00
C LEU A 279 -5.27 9.61 13.78
N ARG A 280 -5.25 9.55 15.12
CA ARG A 280 -5.24 10.74 15.98
C ARG A 280 -4.00 11.60 15.76
N HIS A 281 -2.83 10.98 15.71
CA HIS A 281 -1.58 11.71 15.49
C HIS A 281 -1.52 12.33 14.09
N LYS A 282 -1.98 11.61 13.06
CA LYS A 282 -1.90 12.04 11.66
C LYS A 282 -2.90 13.11 11.27
N LEU A 283 -4.13 12.99 11.73
CA LEU A 283 -5.20 13.92 11.39
C LEU A 283 -5.45 14.96 12.49
N LEU A 284 -4.57 15.01 13.51
CA LEU A 284 -4.74 15.80 14.73
C LEU A 284 -6.14 15.58 15.34
N TRP A 285 -6.63 14.33 15.22
CA TRP A 285 -8.01 14.02 15.49
C TRP A 285 -8.26 14.06 17.00
N GLY A 286 -9.06 15.03 17.41
CA GLY A 286 -9.38 15.27 18.82
C GLY A 286 -8.32 16.09 19.56
N GLU A 287 -7.34 16.68 18.86
CA GLU A 287 -6.62 17.82 19.44
C GLU A 287 -7.57 19.02 19.54
N ASP A 288 -7.80 19.47 20.77
CA ASP A 288 -8.47 20.73 21.05
C ASP A 288 -7.51 21.59 21.86
N LYS A 289 -7.23 22.81 21.39
CA LYS A 289 -6.37 23.78 22.09
C LYS A 289 -6.93 24.24 23.44
N ARG A 290 -8.16 23.83 23.78
CA ARG A 290 -8.82 24.10 25.07
C ARG A 290 -8.54 23.02 26.13
N ASN A 291 -8.01 21.87 25.74
CA ASN A 291 -7.54 20.82 26.64
C ASN A 291 -6.02 20.95 26.85
#